data_AF-A0A7W5EQ59-F1
#
_entry.id   AF-A0A7W5EQ59-F1
#
_cell.length_a   1.000
_cell.length_b   1.000
_cell.length_c   1.000
_cell.angle_alpha   90.00
_cell.angle_beta   90.00
_cell.angle_gamma   90.00
#
_symmetry.space_group_name_H-M   'P 1'
#
loop_
_entity.id
_entity.type
_entity.pdbx_description
1 polymer ?
#
loop_
_entity_poly.entity_id
_entity_poly.type
_entity_poly.pdbx_seq_one_letter_code
_entity_poly.pdbx_strand_id
1 'polypeptide(L)' 'MAQAARDLGLHENVLRKWVRELVADPQQAFPGQGQMKPEQAEIERLKKEVAKLKMERDILKKAAAYFAREST' A
#
# COMPACT_ATOMS: atom_id res chain seq x y z
N MET A 1 25.46 -7.60 15.52
CA MET A 1 24.02 -7.90 15.34
C MET A 1 23.79 -9.42 15.26
N ALA A 2 24.69 -10.18 14.65
CA ALA A 2 24.69 -11.65 14.67
C ALA A 2 24.45 -12.32 16.03
N GLN A 3 25.11 -11.88 17.12
CA GLN A 3 24.91 -12.48 18.45
C GLN A 3 23.49 -12.23 18.97
N ALA A 4 23.05 -10.98 19.01
CA ALA A 4 21.69 -10.62 19.41
C ALA A 4 20.61 -11.29 18.54
N ALA A 5 20.86 -11.47 17.24
CA ALA A 5 19.93 -12.19 16.36
C ALA A 5 19.82 -13.68 16.76
N ARG A 6 20.94 -14.34 17.07
CA ARG A 6 20.97 -15.72 17.55
C ARG A 6 20.27 -15.87 18.90
N ASP A 7 20.54 -14.95 19.84
CA ASP A 7 19.93 -14.97 21.18
C ASP A 7 18.40 -14.82 21.11
N LEU A 8 17.91 -14.09 20.11
CA LEU A 8 16.47 -13.89 19.84
C LEU A 8 15.87 -14.97 18.91
N GLY A 9 16.66 -15.92 18.40
CA GLY A 9 16.21 -16.92 17.43
C GLY A 9 15.78 -16.33 16.07
N LEU A 10 16.28 -15.13 15.72
CA LEU A 10 15.95 -14.41 14.51
C LEU A 10 17.07 -14.51 13.48
N HIS A 11 16.71 -14.42 12.20
CA HIS A 11 17.69 -14.24 11.14
C HIS A 11 18.29 -12.82 11.23
N GLU A 12 19.61 -12.67 11.06
CA GLU A 12 20.31 -11.38 11.23
C GLU A 12 19.72 -10.25 10.35
N ASN A 13 19.33 -10.58 9.11
CA ASN A 13 18.67 -9.64 8.20
C ASN A 13 17.37 -9.04 8.77
N VAL A 14 16.58 -9.82 9.54
CA VAL A 14 15.33 -9.34 10.16
C VAL A 14 15.65 -8.33 11.25
N LEU A 15 16.58 -8.66 12.14
CA LEU A 15 17.00 -7.77 13.21
C LEU A 15 17.60 -6.47 12.64
N ARG A 16 18.41 -6.57 11.58
CA ARG A 16 19.00 -5.41 10.90
C ARG A 16 17.94 -4.51 10.27
N LYS A 17 16.89 -5.10 9.67
CA LYS A 17 15.76 -4.37 9.11
C LYS A 17 15.01 -3.62 10.19
N TRP A 18 14.68 -4.27 11.31
CA TRP A 18 13.98 -3.62 12.43
C TRP A 18 14.78 -2.49 13.06
N VAL A 19 16.09 -2.65 13.24
CA VAL A 19 16.95 -1.56 13.73
C VAL A 19 16.91 -0.37 12.78
N ARG A 20 16.94 -0.60 11.46
CA ARG A 20 16.86 0.47 10.46
C ARG A 20 15.49 1.17 10.50
N GLU A 21 14.41 0.40 10.57
CA GLU A 21 13.05 0.93 10.63
C GLU A 21 12.81 1.72 11.93
N LEU A 22 13.35 1.25 13.06
CA LEU A 22 13.33 1.94 14.35
C LEU A 22 14.08 3.28 14.30
N VAL A 23 15.24 3.34 13.64
CA VAL A 23 15.99 4.60 13.49
C VAL A 23 15.26 5.58 12.57
N ALA A 24 14.63 5.08 11.51
CA ALA A 24 13.96 5.93 10.52
C ALA A 24 12.61 6.47 11.02
N ASP A 25 11.80 5.63 11.67
CA ASP A 25 10.49 5.99 12.19
C ASP A 25 10.17 5.16 13.45
N PRO A 26 10.57 5.63 14.64
CA PRO A 26 10.36 4.89 15.88
C PRO A 26 8.88 4.63 16.22
N GLN A 27 7.96 5.49 15.74
CA GLN A 27 6.54 5.36 16.06
C GLN A 27 5.87 4.27 15.22
N GLN A 28 6.36 4.02 14.00
CA GLN A 28 5.79 3.03 13.08
C GLN A 28 6.73 1.87 12.77
N ALA A 29 7.81 1.71 13.52
CA ALA A 29 8.78 0.63 13.32
C ALA A 29 8.19 -0.76 13.62
N PHE A 30 7.19 -0.83 14.50
CA PHE A 30 6.56 -2.08 14.91
C PHE A 30 5.02 -1.96 14.88
N PRO A 31 4.39 -1.92 13.70
CA PRO A 31 2.93 -1.80 13.62
C PRO A 31 2.18 -3.04 14.15
N GLY A 32 2.86 -4.12 14.54
CA GLY A 32 2.23 -5.36 14.97
C GLY A 32 1.79 -6.22 13.78
N GLN A 33 1.30 -7.44 14.05
CA GLN A 33 0.91 -8.35 12.97
C GLN A 33 -0.35 -7.86 12.26
N GLY A 34 -0.25 -7.66 10.95
CA GLY A 34 -1.39 -7.32 10.10
C GLY A 34 -1.78 -5.84 10.06
N GLN A 35 -1.12 -4.96 10.83
CA GLN A 35 -1.35 -3.52 10.69
C GLN A 35 -0.40 -2.93 9.65
N MET A 36 -1.02 -2.29 8.67
CA MET A 36 -0.35 -1.55 7.63
C MET A 36 0.07 -0.19 8.18
N LYS A 37 1.23 0.33 7.77
CA LYS A 37 1.59 1.72 8.09
C LYS A 37 0.46 2.65 7.61
N PRO A 38 0.12 3.73 8.33
CA PRO A 38 -0.95 4.65 7.93
C PRO A 38 -0.80 5.15 6.48
N GLU A 39 0.43 5.44 6.06
CA GLU A 39 0.74 5.82 4.67
C GLU A 39 0.37 4.72 3.66
N GLN A 40 0.71 3.47 3.97
CA GLN A 40 0.43 2.35 3.09
C GLN A 40 -1.07 2.04 3.02
N ALA A 41 -1.81 2.23 4.13
CA ALA A 41 -3.27 2.12 4.15
C ALA A 41 -3.92 3.21 3.28
N GLU A 42 -3.40 4.44 3.34
CA GLU A 42 -3.84 5.55 2.50
C GLU A 42 -3.56 5.28 1.01
N ILE A 43 -2.37 4.75 0.69
CA ILE A 43 -2.03 4.34 -0.69
C ILE A 43 -3.03 3.31 -1.22
N GLU A 44 -3.43 2.32 -0.41
CA GLU A 44 -4.42 1.34 -0.84
C GLU A 44 -5.82 1.94 -1.02
N ARG A 45 -6.23 2.85 -0.14
CA ARG A 45 -7.49 3.59 -0.29
C ARG A 45 -7.51 4.38 -1.59
N LEU A 46 -6.47 5.16 -1.85
CA LEU A 46 -6.33 5.96 -3.07
C LEU A 46 -6.30 5.08 -4.33
N LYS A 47 -5.61 3.94 -4.30
CA LYS A 47 -5.62 2.99 -5.43
C LYS A 47 -7.03 2.47 -5.74
N LYS A 48 -7.83 2.15 -4.72
CA LYS A 48 -9.22 1.71 -4.89
C LYS A 48 -10.09 2.83 -5.47
N GLU A 49 -9.94 4.05 -4.97
CA GLU A 49 -10.68 5.21 -5.46
C GLU A 49 -10.34 5.52 -6.92
N VAL A 50 -9.05 5.53 -7.28
CA VAL A 50 -8.61 5.72 -8.67
C VAL A 50 -9.16 4.63 -9.59
N ALA A 51 -9.20 3.37 -9.14
CA ALA A 51 -9.79 2.28 -9.93
C ALA A 51 -11.29 2.51 -10.18
N LYS A 52 -12.04 2.90 -9.14
CA LYS A 52 -13.47 3.23 -9.25
C LYS A 52 -13.71 4.38 -10.21
N LEU A 53 -12.99 5.49 -10.04
CA LEU A 53 -13.13 6.68 -10.89
C LEU A 53 -12.80 6.39 -12.35
N LYS A 54 -11.76 5.59 -12.62
CA LYS A 54 -11.43 5.16 -13.98
C LYS A 54 -12.57 4.36 -14.61
N MET A 55 -13.16 3.44 -13.86
CA MET A 55 -14.29 2.63 -14.32
C MET A 55 -15.51 3.49 -14.65
N GLU A 56 -15.89 4.41 -13.75
CA GLU A 56 -17.02 5.33 -13.97
C GLU A 56 -16.80 6.20 -15.22
N ARG A 57 -15.60 6.77 -15.34
CA ARG A 57 -15.18 7.58 -16.49
C ARG A 57 -15.23 6.77 -17.80
N ASP A 58 -14.86 5.50 -17.76
CA ASP A 58 -14.91 4.62 -18.94
C ASP A 58 -16.35 4.26 -19.33
N ILE A 59 -17.23 4.03 -18.35
CA ILE A 59 -18.67 3.80 -18.59
C ILE A 59 -19.29 5.03 -19.26
N LEU A 60 -19.04 6.24 -18.73
CA LEU A 60 -19.56 7.48 -19.29
C LEU A 60 -19.06 7.72 -20.71
N LYS A 61 -17.77 7.45 -20.98
CA LYS A 61 -17.22 7.53 -22.34
C LYS A 61 -17.91 6.58 -23.31
N LYS A 62 -18.15 5.33 -22.90
CA LYS A 62 -18.86 4.35 -23.72
C LYS A 62 -20.31 4.78 -24.00
N ALA A 63 -21.01 5.30 -23.00
CA ALA A 63 -22.37 5.82 -23.16
C ALA A 63 -22.40 7.01 -24.12
N ALA A 64 -21.52 7.99 -23.95
CA ALA A 64 -21.42 9.14 -24.85
C ALA A 64 -21.14 8.71 -26.30
N ALA A 65 -20.23 7.76 -26.50
CA ALA A 65 -19.92 7.22 -27.83
C ALA A 65 -21.12 6.47 -28.45
N TYR A 66 -21.93 5.77 -27.65
CA TYR A 66 -23.15 5.11 -28.11
C TYR A 66 -24.18 6.13 -28.60
N PHE A 67 -24.50 7.14 -27.77
CA PHE A 67 -25.50 8.15 -28.13
C PHE A 67 -25.07 9.01 -29.34
N ALA A 68 -23.78 9.33 -29.46
CA ALA A 68 -23.26 10.06 -30.62
C ALA A 68 -23.46 9.29 -31.94
N ARG A 69 -23.41 7.95 -31.90
CA ARG A 69 -23.64 7.09 -33.08
C ARG A 69 -25.11 6.96 -33.45
N GLU A 70 -26.03 6.98 -32.49
CA GLU A 70 -27.48 6.93 -32.78
C GLU A 70 -28.05 8.27 -33.29
N SER A 71 -27.33 9.38 -33.06
CA SER A 71 -27.78 10.72 -33.47
C SER A 71 -27.39 11.09 -34.92
N THR A 72 -26.80 10.16 -35.68
CA THR A 72 -26.40 10.31 -37.09
C THR A 72 -27.16 9.32 -37.95
#